data_AF-A0A967HX64-F1
#
_entry.id   AF-A0A967HX64-F1
#
_cell.length_a   1.000
_cell.length_b   1.000
_cell.length_c   1.000
_cell.angle_alpha   90.00
_cell.angle_beta   90.00
_cell.angle_gamma   90.00
#
_symmetry.space_group_name_H-M   'P 1'
#
loop_
_entity.id
_entity.type
_entity.pdbx_description
1 polymer ?
#
loop_
_entity_poly.entity_id
_entity_poly.type
_entity_poly.pdbx_seq_one_letter_code
_entity_poly.pdbx_strand_id
1 'polypeptide(L)'
;WFCIVTTIGVKWWQLRGWPVNWLLQLDPLVAVATMLSTQSLYRGLLWALVTVVLTILLGRFFCSWVCPFGTLHHFVGYLSRRRKKVSEKIALNQYHPGQSIKYYLLIFLLTAAASGPLGRMFRIVPDRPKISMVVAIIALLGLALLSLLKVVPNPKKAMIFLFSLIVFWVGLGLILPAENLIVASLQTGLLDPIPLFHRSINLTLLPLAEGLSASQRYYQGGLLIGAVFLTAVFLNLKVPRFYCRFICPLGALFGVLGTFSIWRIGKSGDECSQCQLCDTDCEGACQPTDKIRISECVLCMNCLESCQHGIVNYRTAVSEAGEIPLPDFSRRGFLASFLSGAMAVPAVRLSGLVGPNNFPPSVIRPPGALAEPDFLARCLKCGQCMRICPTNIIHPAALESGLEGLWSPILNFRIGTSGCQLNCIACSHICPTAAIRPITLEEKLGRKEYTKVGPIRLGTAFVDRGRCLPWAMD
;
A
#
# COMPACT_ATOMS: atom_id res chain seq x y z
N TRP A 1 -6.74 -17.60 -16.18
CA TRP A 1 -7.10 -16.35 -15.47
C TRP A 1 -6.10 -15.22 -15.71
N PHE A 2 -4.79 -15.40 -15.45
CA PHE A 2 -3.76 -14.37 -15.67
C PHE A 2 -3.66 -13.88 -17.13
N CYS A 3 -3.83 -14.76 -18.11
CA CYS A 3 -3.89 -14.39 -19.53
C CYS A 3 -5.20 -13.70 -19.94
N ILE A 4 -6.30 -13.90 -19.19
CA ILE A 4 -7.63 -13.33 -19.49
C ILE A 4 -7.72 -11.89 -18.97
N VAL A 5 -7.12 -11.60 -17.81
CA VAL A 5 -7.07 -10.25 -17.21
C VAL A 5 -6.14 -9.29 -17.97
N THR A 6 -5.19 -9.83 -18.75
CA THR A 6 -4.18 -9.03 -19.47
C THR A 6 -4.55 -8.71 -20.92
N THR A 7 -5.58 -9.33 -21.51
CA THR A 7 -5.76 -9.30 -22.98
C THR A 7 -7.09 -8.77 -23.50
N ILE A 8 -8.08 -8.43 -22.67
CA ILE A 8 -9.44 -8.25 -23.18
C ILE A 8 -9.77 -6.73 -23.12
N GLY A 9 -9.90 -6.09 -24.31
CA GLY A 9 -10.36 -4.71 -24.63
C GLY A 9 -11.50 -4.57 -25.69
N VAL A 10 -12.36 -3.51 -25.57
CA VAL A 10 -13.72 -3.08 -26.11
C VAL A 10 -15.20 -3.33 -25.54
N LYS A 11 -15.59 -4.25 -24.63
CA LYS A 11 -16.89 -4.30 -23.90
C LYS A 11 -16.82 -4.73 -22.42
N TRP A 12 -17.59 -4.00 -21.60
CA TRP A 12 -17.74 -3.90 -20.13
C TRP A 12 -16.54 -4.04 -19.17
N TRP A 13 -15.33 -4.39 -19.64
CA TRP A 13 -14.08 -4.30 -18.86
C TRP A 13 -12.84 -3.89 -19.69
N GLN A 14 -13.04 -3.19 -20.80
CA GLN A 14 -12.25 -3.43 -22.01
C GLN A 14 -11.99 -2.04 -22.72
N LEU A 15 -10.90 -1.28 -22.47
CA LEU A 15 -9.59 -1.12 -23.18
C LEU A 15 -9.57 -0.56 -24.66
N ARG A 16 -9.40 0.77 -24.77
CA ARG A 16 -8.68 1.59 -25.80
C ARG A 16 -7.74 2.60 -25.08
N GLY A 17 -7.13 2.16 -23.97
CA GLY A 17 -6.35 2.97 -23.02
C GLY A 17 -7.22 3.81 -22.08
N TRP A 18 -7.85 3.33 -21.01
CA TRP A 18 -7.26 2.68 -19.82
C TRP A 18 -8.40 2.22 -18.88
N PRO A 19 -8.35 1.02 -18.25
CA PRO A 19 -8.07 0.96 -16.81
C PRO A 19 -7.38 -0.35 -16.33
N VAL A 20 -6.07 -0.31 -16.10
CA VAL A 20 -5.30 -1.37 -15.38
C VAL A 20 -5.33 -1.15 -13.86
N ASN A 21 -6.15 -0.19 -13.40
CA ASN A 21 -6.18 0.27 -12.02
C ASN A 21 -7.16 -0.47 -11.12
N TRP A 22 -8.04 -1.31 -11.66
CA TRP A 22 -9.12 -1.91 -10.86
C TRP A 22 -8.57 -2.70 -9.67
N LEU A 23 -7.48 -3.47 -9.85
CA LEU A 23 -6.80 -4.17 -8.74
C LEU A 23 -6.23 -3.22 -7.70
N LEU A 24 -5.66 -2.09 -8.12
CA LEU A 24 -5.14 -1.05 -7.22
C LEU A 24 -6.27 -0.30 -6.49
N GLN A 25 -7.44 -0.20 -7.11
CA GLN A 25 -8.64 0.46 -6.57
C GLN A 25 -9.42 -0.44 -5.60
N LEU A 26 -9.34 -1.76 -5.80
CA LEU A 26 -9.89 -2.76 -4.90
C LEU A 26 -9.04 -2.97 -3.65
N ASP A 27 -7.84 -2.40 -3.58
CA ASP A 27 -6.92 -2.62 -2.49
C ASP A 27 -7.32 -1.82 -1.23
N PRO A 28 -7.77 -2.48 -0.14
CA PRO A 28 -8.16 -1.79 1.08
C PRO A 28 -6.99 -1.18 1.85
N LEU A 29 -5.78 -1.72 1.71
CA LEU A 29 -4.61 -1.12 2.36
C LEU A 29 -4.29 0.21 1.71
N VAL A 30 -4.29 0.26 0.38
CA VAL A 30 -4.14 1.49 -0.39
C VAL A 30 -5.22 2.50 -0.03
N ALA A 31 -6.49 2.08 0.03
CA ALA A 31 -7.61 2.96 0.37
C ALA A 31 -7.46 3.57 1.77
N VAL A 32 -7.21 2.74 2.79
CA VAL A 32 -7.04 3.20 4.18
C VAL A 32 -5.79 4.07 4.32
N ALA A 33 -4.66 3.66 3.76
CA ALA A 33 -3.42 4.43 3.86
C ALA A 33 -3.52 5.79 3.16
N THR A 34 -4.18 5.85 1.99
CA THR A 34 -4.43 7.11 1.27
C THR A 34 -5.41 8.01 2.04
N MET A 35 -6.46 7.42 2.63
CA MET A 35 -7.41 8.14 3.48
C MET A 35 -6.74 8.70 4.74
N LEU A 36 -5.89 7.92 5.40
CA LEU A 36 -5.10 8.39 6.55
C LEU A 36 -4.13 9.50 6.15
N SER A 37 -3.41 9.33 5.05
CA SER A 37 -2.41 10.30 4.59
C SER A 37 -3.05 11.63 4.16
N THR A 38 -4.12 11.58 3.37
CA THR A 38 -4.71 12.78 2.73
C THR A 38 -5.94 13.35 3.45
N GLN A 39 -6.65 12.53 4.24
CA GLN A 39 -8.01 12.80 4.75
C GLN A 39 -9.08 12.89 3.66
N SER A 40 -8.78 12.42 2.45
CA SER A 40 -9.71 12.37 1.33
C SER A 40 -9.73 10.97 0.74
N LEU A 41 -10.91 10.47 0.38
CA LEU A 41 -11.05 9.20 -0.32
C LEU A 41 -11.42 9.49 -1.78
N TYR A 42 -10.56 9.07 -2.71
CA TYR A 42 -10.85 9.21 -4.13
C TYR A 42 -11.96 8.25 -4.54
N ARG A 43 -12.85 8.66 -5.46
CA ARG A 43 -14.03 7.86 -5.88
C ARG A 43 -13.67 6.44 -6.31
N GLY A 44 -12.53 6.26 -6.99
CA GLY A 44 -12.05 4.94 -7.41
C GLY A 44 -11.71 4.01 -6.24
N LEU A 45 -11.26 4.54 -5.09
CA LEU A 45 -10.88 3.72 -3.93
C LEU A 45 -12.10 3.22 -3.13
N LEU A 46 -13.31 3.69 -3.44
CA LEU A 46 -14.53 3.14 -2.85
C LEU A 46 -14.74 1.66 -3.22
N TRP A 47 -14.17 1.22 -4.35
CA TRP A 47 -14.18 -0.20 -4.74
C TRP A 47 -13.52 -1.09 -3.69
N ALA A 48 -12.57 -0.58 -2.91
CA ALA A 48 -11.99 -1.34 -1.80
C ALA A 48 -13.03 -1.83 -0.78
N LEU A 49 -14.14 -1.09 -0.58
CA LEU A 49 -15.24 -1.54 0.30
C LEU A 49 -15.84 -2.86 -0.16
N VAL A 50 -15.90 -3.11 -1.47
CA VAL A 50 -16.37 -4.38 -2.01
C VAL A 50 -15.48 -5.52 -1.54
N THR A 51 -14.15 -5.35 -1.56
CA THR A 51 -13.24 -6.39 -1.06
C THR A 51 -13.33 -6.57 0.45
N VAL A 52 -13.57 -5.51 1.22
CA VAL A 52 -13.75 -5.60 2.68
C VAL A 52 -15.02 -6.38 3.00
N VAL A 53 -16.15 -6.01 2.38
CA VAL A 53 -17.44 -6.72 2.55
C VAL A 53 -17.30 -8.17 2.15
N LEU A 54 -16.75 -8.45 0.97
CA LEU A 54 -16.53 -9.83 0.53
C LEU A 54 -15.56 -10.59 1.43
N THR A 55 -14.61 -9.92 2.09
CA THR A 55 -13.73 -10.57 3.07
C THR A 55 -14.47 -10.92 4.35
N ILE A 56 -15.36 -10.05 4.81
CA ILE A 56 -16.20 -10.32 5.98
C ILE A 56 -17.22 -11.42 5.67
N LEU A 57 -17.68 -11.56 4.43
CA LEU A 57 -18.54 -12.67 4.04
C LEU A 57 -17.72 -13.95 3.87
N LEU A 58 -16.79 -13.98 2.92
CA LEU A 58 -16.15 -15.20 2.43
C LEU A 58 -14.81 -15.54 3.12
N GLY A 59 -14.34 -14.71 4.04
CA GLY A 59 -12.99 -14.79 4.56
C GLY A 59 -11.95 -14.23 3.58
N ARG A 60 -10.69 -14.63 3.74
CA ARG A 60 -9.53 -14.04 3.03
C ARG A 60 -9.41 -14.48 1.56
N PHE A 61 -10.51 -14.48 0.81
CA PHE A 61 -10.60 -14.95 -0.58
C PHE A 61 -9.63 -14.19 -1.51
N PHE A 62 -9.46 -12.88 -1.30
CA PHE A 62 -8.64 -12.05 -2.17
C PHE A 62 -7.19 -12.56 -2.30
N CYS A 63 -6.59 -13.04 -1.21
CA CYS A 63 -5.18 -13.43 -1.20
C CYS A 63 -4.85 -14.69 -2.01
N SER A 64 -5.81 -15.59 -2.25
CA SER A 64 -5.57 -16.82 -3.05
C SER A 64 -6.26 -16.80 -4.42
N TRP A 65 -7.40 -16.12 -4.54
CA TRP A 65 -8.25 -16.20 -5.73
C TRP A 65 -8.15 -14.98 -6.66
N VAL A 66 -7.80 -13.80 -6.13
CA VAL A 66 -7.81 -12.54 -6.89
C VAL A 66 -6.41 -11.93 -7.00
N CYS A 67 -5.64 -11.94 -5.93
CA CYS A 67 -4.33 -11.29 -5.85
C CYS A 67 -3.35 -11.96 -6.82
N PRO A 68 -2.85 -11.22 -7.84
CA PRO A 68 -1.95 -11.81 -8.84
C PRO A 68 -0.61 -12.24 -8.24
N PHE A 69 -0.14 -11.48 -7.23
CA PHE A 69 1.05 -11.82 -6.47
C PHE A 69 0.84 -13.11 -5.65
N GLY A 70 -0.34 -13.27 -5.03
CA GLY A 70 -0.72 -14.50 -4.33
C GLY A 70 -0.74 -15.73 -5.24
N THR A 71 -1.35 -15.62 -6.42
CA THR A 71 -1.38 -16.70 -7.42
C THR A 71 0.02 -17.06 -7.91
N LEU A 72 0.88 -16.06 -8.19
CA LEU A 72 2.28 -16.30 -8.57
C LEU A 72 3.02 -17.08 -7.47
N HIS A 73 2.80 -16.70 -6.21
CA HIS A 73 3.36 -17.41 -5.08
C HIS A 73 2.80 -18.84 -4.93
N HIS A 74 1.51 -19.08 -5.13
CA HIS A 74 0.94 -20.43 -5.13
C HIS A 74 1.60 -21.29 -6.22
N PHE A 75 1.77 -20.75 -7.43
CA PHE A 75 2.41 -21.47 -8.54
C PHE A 75 3.89 -21.84 -8.24
N VAL A 76 4.69 -20.89 -7.76
CA VAL A 76 6.10 -21.15 -7.43
C VAL A 76 6.22 -22.10 -6.24
N GLY A 77 5.34 -21.97 -5.24
CA GLY A 77 5.28 -22.87 -4.09
C GLY A 77 4.93 -24.29 -4.49
N TYR A 78 3.97 -24.47 -5.40
CA TYR A 78 3.62 -25.76 -5.98
C TYR A 78 4.82 -26.40 -6.71
N LEU A 79 5.53 -25.64 -7.54
CA LEU A 79 6.71 -26.14 -8.26
C LEU A 79 7.83 -26.61 -7.31
N SER A 80 8.10 -25.86 -6.23
CA SER A 80 9.10 -26.23 -5.21
C SER A 80 8.73 -27.50 -4.44
N ARG A 81 7.43 -27.71 -4.18
CA ARG A 81 6.95 -28.81 -3.32
C ARG A 81 6.77 -30.15 -4.04
N ARG A 82 6.77 -30.18 -5.38
CA ARG A 82 6.57 -31.40 -6.18
C ARG A 82 7.53 -32.54 -5.85
N ARG A 83 8.76 -32.24 -5.44
CA ARG A 83 9.80 -33.25 -5.14
C ARG A 83 10.02 -33.51 -3.63
N LYS A 84 9.29 -32.83 -2.75
CA LYS A 84 9.48 -32.94 -1.29
C LYS A 84 8.67 -34.08 -0.69
N LYS A 85 9.20 -34.72 0.35
CA LYS A 85 8.50 -35.76 1.11
C LYS A 85 7.33 -35.17 1.91
N VAL A 86 6.38 -36.01 2.31
CA VAL A 86 5.20 -35.59 3.10
C VAL A 86 5.60 -34.89 4.41
N SER A 87 6.53 -35.48 5.17
CA SER A 87 7.03 -34.89 6.43
C SER A 87 7.66 -33.51 6.25
N GLU A 88 8.44 -33.33 5.19
CA GLU A 88 9.04 -32.03 4.84
C GLU A 88 7.98 -30.99 4.48
N LYS A 89 6.94 -31.38 3.73
CA LYS A 89 5.82 -30.49 3.41
C LYS A 89 5.09 -30.03 4.66
N ILE A 90 4.83 -30.94 5.60
CA ILE A 90 4.21 -30.64 6.90
C ILE A 90 5.08 -29.64 7.66
N ALA A 91 6.38 -29.93 7.83
CA ALA A 91 7.31 -29.07 8.56
C ALA A 91 7.35 -27.63 8.00
N LEU A 92 7.33 -27.47 6.67
CA LEU A 92 7.32 -26.15 6.02
C LEU A 92 6.01 -25.37 6.16
N ASN A 93 4.90 -26.06 6.46
CA ASN A 93 3.58 -25.48 6.64
C ASN A 93 3.18 -25.36 8.11
N GLN A 94 4.10 -25.62 9.04
CA GLN A 94 3.86 -25.30 10.44
C GLN A 94 3.86 -23.78 10.68
N TYR A 95 3.12 -23.38 11.69
CA TYR A 95 3.08 -21.99 12.13
C TYR A 95 4.47 -21.56 12.62
N HIS A 96 4.87 -20.34 12.26
CA HIS A 96 6.14 -19.75 12.71
C HIS A 96 5.85 -18.40 13.39
N PRO A 97 6.40 -18.12 14.59
CA PRO A 97 6.15 -16.86 15.30
C PRO A 97 6.51 -15.60 14.49
N GLY A 98 7.48 -15.71 13.59
CA GLY A 98 7.85 -14.63 12.65
C GLY A 98 6.72 -14.18 11.71
N GLN A 99 5.63 -14.95 11.55
CA GLN A 99 4.46 -14.52 10.78
C GLN A 99 3.80 -13.26 11.39
N SER A 100 4.05 -12.97 12.67
CA SER A 100 3.63 -11.72 13.32
C SER A 100 4.26 -10.45 12.70
N ILE A 101 5.42 -10.57 12.02
CA ILE A 101 6.17 -9.44 11.46
C ILE A 101 5.32 -8.62 10.47
N LYS A 102 4.50 -9.25 9.62
CA LYS A 102 3.64 -8.52 8.67
C LYS A 102 2.63 -7.60 9.38
N TYR A 103 2.18 -7.98 10.58
CA TYR A 103 1.24 -7.15 11.35
C TYR A 103 1.97 -5.97 12.01
N TYR A 104 3.20 -6.19 12.48
CA TYR A 104 4.07 -5.09 12.94
C TYR A 104 4.39 -4.10 11.82
N LEU A 105 4.70 -4.61 10.61
CA LEU A 105 4.87 -3.78 9.41
C LEU A 105 3.59 -3.01 9.06
N LEU A 106 2.41 -3.65 9.13
CA LEU A 106 1.13 -2.98 8.90
C LEU A 106 0.92 -1.83 9.90
N ILE A 107 1.12 -2.09 11.21
CA ILE A 107 0.97 -1.07 12.25
C ILE A 107 1.92 0.11 11.97
N PHE A 108 3.20 -0.17 11.73
CA PHE A 108 4.21 0.83 11.42
C PHE A 108 3.81 1.69 10.21
N LEU A 109 3.36 1.06 9.12
CA LEU A 109 2.99 1.76 7.90
C LEU A 109 1.72 2.62 8.08
N LEU A 110 0.71 2.12 8.80
CA LEU A 110 -0.53 2.86 9.05
C LEU A 110 -0.30 4.04 10.00
N THR A 111 0.53 3.89 11.04
CA THR A 111 0.88 5.00 11.94
C THR A 111 1.76 6.03 11.25
N ALA A 112 2.69 5.60 10.39
CA ALA A 112 3.47 6.51 9.55
C ALA A 112 2.57 7.29 8.57
N ALA A 113 1.58 6.64 7.95
CA ALA A 113 0.60 7.31 7.09
C ALA A 113 -0.32 8.27 7.87
N ALA A 114 -0.68 7.93 9.11
CA ALA A 114 -1.50 8.75 9.99
C ALA A 114 -0.77 9.94 10.61
N SER A 115 0.57 10.03 10.45
CA SER A 115 1.36 11.13 10.97
C SER A 115 0.88 12.49 10.45
N GLY A 116 0.54 12.61 9.15
CA GLY A 116 0.06 13.86 8.55
C GLY A 116 -1.16 14.49 9.26
N PRO A 117 -2.28 13.77 9.43
CA PRO A 117 -3.41 14.22 10.25
C PRO A 117 -3.05 14.63 11.66
N LEU A 118 -2.20 13.86 12.35
CA LEU A 118 -1.74 14.19 13.70
C LEU A 118 -1.00 15.53 13.70
N GLY A 119 -0.14 15.76 12.70
CA GLY A 119 0.53 17.04 12.52
C GLY A 119 -0.43 18.21 12.33
N ARG A 120 -1.47 18.04 11.49
CA ARG A 120 -2.53 19.06 11.33
C ARG A 120 -3.30 19.30 12.63
N MET A 121 -3.55 18.27 13.43
CA MET A 121 -4.19 18.41 14.73
C MET A 121 -3.33 19.22 15.70
N PHE A 122 -2.00 19.05 15.72
CA PHE A 122 -1.10 19.86 16.52
C PHE A 122 -1.01 21.32 16.01
N ARG A 123 -1.11 21.55 14.69
CA ARG A 123 -1.11 22.90 14.08
C ARG A 123 -2.28 23.79 14.48
N ILE A 124 -3.42 23.21 14.88
CA ILE A 124 -4.59 24.01 15.33
C ILE A 124 -4.21 24.91 16.52
N VAL A 125 -3.24 24.50 17.33
CA VAL A 125 -2.78 25.23 18.52
C VAL A 125 -2.16 26.59 18.13
N PRO A 126 -1.10 26.66 17.31
CA PRO A 126 -0.53 27.94 16.85
C PRO A 126 -1.42 28.69 15.84
N ASP A 127 -2.06 27.99 14.89
CA ASP A 127 -2.80 28.64 13.80
C ASP A 127 -4.13 29.26 14.28
N ARG A 128 -4.81 28.62 15.24
CA ARG A 128 -6.14 29.02 15.75
C ARG A 128 -6.27 28.77 17.26
N PRO A 129 -5.59 29.55 18.11
CA PRO A 129 -5.52 29.33 19.56
C PRO A 129 -6.90 29.40 20.26
N LYS A 130 -7.85 30.17 19.71
CA LYS A 130 -9.22 30.22 20.24
C LYS A 130 -9.98 28.90 20.02
N ILE A 131 -9.79 28.25 18.85
CA ILE A 131 -10.46 26.98 18.53
C ILE A 131 -9.86 25.85 19.35
N SER A 132 -8.52 25.82 19.51
CA SER A 132 -7.86 24.80 20.33
C SER A 132 -8.31 24.85 21.79
N MET A 133 -8.48 26.05 22.35
CA MET A 133 -8.99 26.25 23.70
C MET A 133 -10.45 25.78 23.85
N VAL A 134 -11.32 26.11 22.89
CA VAL A 134 -12.72 25.65 22.90
C VAL A 134 -12.81 24.12 22.83
N VAL A 135 -12.02 23.47 21.95
CA VAL A 135 -11.98 22.00 21.84
C VAL A 135 -11.49 21.36 23.15
N ALA A 136 -10.45 21.90 23.77
CA ALA A 136 -9.94 21.41 25.05
C ALA A 136 -10.98 21.55 26.18
N ILE A 137 -11.68 22.69 26.25
CA ILE A 137 -12.76 22.93 27.21
C ILE A 137 -13.92 21.95 26.99
N ILE A 138 -14.37 21.76 25.74
CA ILE A 138 -15.44 20.82 25.42
C ILE A 138 -15.05 19.38 25.78
N ALA A 139 -13.80 18.97 25.52
CA ALA A 139 -13.32 17.63 25.89
C ALA A 139 -13.32 17.42 27.41
N LEU A 140 -12.85 18.41 28.18
CA LEU A 140 -12.86 18.38 29.64
C LEU A 140 -14.30 18.37 30.20
N LEU A 141 -15.19 19.21 29.67
CA LEU A 141 -16.61 19.25 30.06
C LEU A 141 -17.34 17.94 29.71
N GLY A 142 -17.06 17.37 28.53
CA GLY A 142 -17.63 16.09 28.09
C GLY A 142 -17.18 14.93 28.98
N LEU A 143 -15.91 14.90 29.38
CA LEU A 143 -15.41 13.89 30.31
C LEU A 143 -15.97 14.08 31.73
N ALA A 144 -16.11 15.33 32.19
CA ALA A 144 -16.77 15.65 33.45
C ALA A 144 -18.24 15.18 33.44
N LEU A 145 -18.96 15.38 32.34
CA LEU A 145 -20.32 14.89 32.16
C LEU A 145 -20.39 13.36 32.15
N LEU A 146 -19.52 12.67 31.40
CA LEU A 146 -19.47 11.19 31.38
C LEU A 146 -19.08 10.60 32.74
N SER A 147 -18.25 11.31 33.51
CA SER A 147 -17.94 10.99 34.91
C SER A 147 -19.16 11.14 35.81
N LEU A 148 -19.94 12.21 35.66
CA LEU A 148 -21.21 12.42 36.40
C LEU A 148 -22.25 11.35 36.06
N LEU A 149 -22.30 10.92 34.79
CA LEU A 149 -23.18 9.84 34.31
C LEU A 149 -22.72 8.43 34.72
N LYS A 150 -21.64 8.29 35.51
CA LYS A 150 -21.03 7.00 35.96
C LYS A 150 -20.70 6.02 34.83
N VAL A 151 -20.54 6.50 33.60
CA VAL A 151 -20.17 5.67 32.44
C VAL A 151 -18.69 5.26 32.53
N VAL A 152 -17.87 6.08 33.19
CA VAL A 152 -16.42 5.86 33.31
C VAL A 152 -16.11 5.17 34.65
N PRO A 153 -15.47 3.98 34.65
CA PRO A 153 -15.23 3.22 35.88
C PRO A 153 -14.21 3.86 36.84
N ASN A 154 -13.36 4.78 36.35
CA ASN A 154 -12.35 5.49 37.16
C ASN A 154 -12.20 6.96 36.74
N PRO A 155 -13.06 7.87 37.25
CA PRO A 155 -13.12 9.25 36.76
C PRO A 155 -11.86 10.06 37.06
N LYS A 156 -11.24 9.87 38.23
CA LYS A 156 -9.98 10.56 38.59
C LYS A 156 -8.84 10.23 37.63
N LYS A 157 -8.64 8.94 37.30
CA LYS A 157 -7.59 8.52 36.35
C LYS A 157 -7.88 9.02 34.94
N ALA A 158 -9.15 8.99 34.52
CA ALA A 158 -9.56 9.51 33.21
C ALA A 158 -9.32 11.03 33.08
N MET A 159 -9.64 11.81 34.11
CA MET A 159 -9.40 13.26 34.14
C MET A 159 -7.91 13.59 34.08
N ILE A 160 -7.07 12.89 34.85
CA ILE A 160 -5.61 13.08 34.83
C ILE A 160 -5.04 12.72 33.45
N PHE A 161 -5.50 11.62 32.86
CA PHE A 161 -5.06 11.19 31.53
C PHE A 161 -5.46 12.17 30.43
N LEU A 162 -6.69 12.69 30.46
CA LEU A 162 -7.15 13.68 29.49
C LEU A 162 -6.41 15.01 29.64
N PHE A 163 -6.20 15.47 30.88
CA PHE A 163 -5.45 16.69 31.16
C PHE A 163 -3.99 16.55 30.68
N SER A 164 -3.32 15.45 30.97
CA SER A 164 -1.95 15.21 30.49
C SER A 164 -1.88 15.14 28.97
N LEU A 165 -2.88 14.55 28.31
CA LEU A 165 -2.98 14.50 26.85
C LEU A 165 -3.20 15.89 26.24
N ILE A 166 -4.00 16.75 26.87
CA ILE A 166 -4.21 18.15 26.44
C ILE A 166 -2.93 18.98 26.65
N VAL A 167 -2.28 18.88 27.81
CA VAL A 167 -1.01 19.57 28.08
C VAL A 167 0.07 19.13 27.10
N PHE A 168 0.16 17.83 26.83
CA PHE A 168 1.08 17.28 25.83
C PHE A 168 0.75 17.80 24.43
N TRP A 169 -0.52 17.82 24.04
CA TRP A 169 -0.97 18.34 22.73
C TRP A 169 -0.67 19.83 22.55
N VAL A 170 -0.97 20.67 23.53
CA VAL A 170 -0.68 22.11 23.50
C VAL A 170 0.82 22.37 23.53
N GLY A 171 1.56 21.69 24.41
CA GLY A 171 3.01 21.84 24.51
C GLY A 171 3.72 21.43 23.22
N LEU A 172 3.36 20.28 22.65
CA LEU A 172 3.94 19.81 21.39
C LEU A 172 3.58 20.72 20.21
N GLY A 173 2.34 21.25 20.16
CA GLY A 173 1.88 22.18 19.13
C GLY A 173 2.57 23.54 19.17
N LEU A 174 3.05 23.99 20.34
CA LEU A 174 3.81 25.23 20.49
C LEU A 174 5.31 25.06 20.20
N ILE A 175 5.86 23.87 20.43
CA ILE A 175 7.30 23.58 20.27
C ILE A 175 7.65 23.15 18.84
N LEU A 176 6.79 22.39 18.16
CA LEU A 176 7.09 21.87 16.83
C LEU A 176 6.81 22.93 15.75
N PRO A 177 7.80 23.34 14.93
CA PRO A 177 7.57 24.11 13.71
C PRO A 177 6.86 23.22 12.70
N ALA A 178 5.55 23.13 12.85
CA ALA A 178 4.75 22.05 12.30
C ALA A 178 4.60 22.14 10.78
N GLU A 179 4.95 23.27 10.15
CA GLU A 179 4.85 23.54 8.71
C GLU A 179 5.56 22.51 7.83
N ASN A 180 6.65 21.89 8.32
CA ASN A 180 7.54 21.08 7.48
C ASN A 180 7.85 19.65 7.99
N LEU A 181 7.49 19.33 9.23
CA LEU A 181 7.95 18.12 9.94
C LEU A 181 6.99 16.92 9.83
N ILE A 182 5.72 17.17 9.52
CA ILE A 182 4.67 16.16 9.63
C ILE A 182 3.80 16.17 8.37
N VAL A 183 4.42 15.83 7.23
CA VAL A 183 3.73 15.58 5.95
C VAL A 183 3.67 14.08 5.76
N ALA A 184 2.48 13.53 5.50
CA ALA A 184 2.34 12.10 5.28
C ALA A 184 3.04 11.68 3.97
N SER A 185 3.84 10.62 4.03
CA SER A 185 4.43 9.97 2.86
C SER A 185 3.81 8.58 2.71
N LEU A 186 3.27 8.29 1.53
CA LEU A 186 2.62 7.01 1.27
C LEU A 186 3.65 5.94 0.89
N GLN A 187 4.37 5.43 1.89
CA GLN A 187 5.38 4.39 1.70
C GLN A 187 4.78 2.98 1.60
N THR A 188 3.50 2.82 1.90
CA THR A 188 2.78 1.52 1.80
C THR A 188 2.95 0.89 0.42
N GLY A 189 2.92 1.67 -0.66
CA GLY A 189 3.11 1.19 -2.03
C GLY A 189 4.50 0.60 -2.36
N LEU A 190 5.47 0.68 -1.44
CA LEU A 190 6.74 -0.03 -1.59
C LEU A 190 6.60 -1.53 -1.27
N LEU A 191 5.88 -1.85 -0.19
CA LEU A 191 5.72 -3.20 0.38
C LEU A 191 4.34 -3.81 0.09
N ASP A 192 3.39 -3.03 -0.37
CA ASP A 192 2.11 -3.56 -0.82
C ASP A 192 2.32 -4.48 -2.04
N PRO A 193 1.86 -5.74 -2.00
CA PRO A 193 2.05 -6.68 -3.10
C PRO A 193 1.47 -6.21 -4.42
N ILE A 194 0.38 -5.41 -4.44
CA ILE A 194 -0.26 -5.01 -5.70
C ILE A 194 0.55 -3.92 -6.41
N PRO A 195 0.89 -2.77 -5.80
CA PRO A 195 1.83 -1.81 -6.37
C PRO A 195 3.20 -2.41 -6.67
N LEU A 196 3.75 -3.27 -5.82
CA LEU A 196 5.03 -3.95 -6.07
C LEU A 196 4.96 -4.81 -7.33
N PHE A 197 3.89 -5.60 -7.49
CA PHE A 197 3.66 -6.42 -8.67
C PHE A 197 3.54 -5.58 -9.94
N HIS A 198 2.69 -4.55 -9.92
CA HIS A 198 2.51 -3.65 -11.06
C HIS A 198 3.81 -2.93 -11.43
N ARG A 199 4.54 -2.40 -10.44
CA ARG A 199 5.81 -1.71 -10.67
C ARG A 199 6.83 -2.65 -11.34
N SER A 200 6.95 -3.88 -10.85
CA SER A 200 7.94 -4.84 -11.34
C SER A 200 7.60 -5.38 -12.73
N ILE A 201 6.32 -5.61 -13.02
CA ILE A 201 5.87 -5.98 -14.36
C ILE A 201 6.12 -4.83 -15.34
N ASN A 202 5.68 -3.63 -14.99
CA ASN A 202 5.69 -2.47 -15.88
C ASN A 202 7.12 -1.99 -16.20
N LEU A 203 8.01 -1.99 -15.21
CA LEU A 203 9.33 -1.37 -15.32
C LEU A 203 10.47 -2.37 -15.55
N THR A 204 10.20 -3.67 -15.43
CA THR A 204 11.24 -4.70 -15.55
C THR A 204 10.83 -5.82 -16.48
N LEU A 205 9.77 -6.59 -16.16
CA LEU A 205 9.45 -7.80 -16.92
C LEU A 205 8.96 -7.50 -18.34
N LEU A 206 8.06 -6.52 -18.52
CA LEU A 206 7.59 -6.13 -19.85
C LEU A 206 8.71 -5.54 -20.71
N PRO A 207 9.53 -4.57 -20.24
CA PRO A 207 10.68 -4.08 -21.01
C PRO A 207 11.67 -5.19 -21.39
N LEU A 208 11.94 -6.16 -20.52
CA LEU A 208 12.81 -7.29 -20.83
C LEU A 208 12.21 -8.19 -21.92
N ALA A 209 10.89 -8.44 -21.87
CA ALA A 209 10.19 -9.19 -22.92
C ALA A 209 10.12 -8.40 -24.24
N GLU A 210 9.92 -7.08 -24.18
CA GLU A 210 9.94 -6.17 -25.33
C GLU A 210 11.34 -6.03 -25.92
N GLY A 211 12.41 -6.23 -25.16
CA GLY A 211 13.79 -6.24 -25.65
C GLY A 211 14.08 -7.39 -26.63
N LEU A 212 13.22 -8.40 -26.71
CA LEU A 212 13.24 -9.42 -27.78
C LEU A 212 12.61 -8.89 -29.09
N SER A 213 12.08 -7.67 -29.09
CA SER A 213 11.45 -6.97 -30.21
C SER A 213 12.14 -5.61 -30.48
N ALA A 214 11.89 -5.00 -31.63
CA ALA A 214 12.59 -3.78 -32.08
C ALA A 214 12.28 -2.49 -31.27
N SER A 215 11.35 -2.52 -30.31
CA SER A 215 10.97 -1.35 -29.49
C SER A 215 11.42 -1.51 -28.04
N GLN A 216 12.68 -1.21 -27.75
CA GLN A 216 13.23 -1.33 -26.41
C GLN A 216 12.90 -0.08 -25.57
N ARG A 217 12.06 -0.26 -24.55
CA ARG A 217 11.86 0.75 -23.50
C ARG A 217 12.87 0.54 -22.38
N TYR A 218 13.36 1.63 -21.81
CA TYR A 218 14.31 1.57 -20.70
C TYR A 218 13.76 2.30 -19.47
N TYR A 219 13.99 1.74 -18.29
CA TYR A 219 13.67 2.39 -17.03
C TYR A 219 14.89 2.33 -16.10
N GLN A 220 15.39 3.50 -15.71
CA GLN A 220 16.46 3.63 -14.73
C GLN A 220 16.10 2.88 -13.45
N GLY A 221 17.03 2.11 -12.88
CA GLY A 221 16.76 1.32 -11.67
C GLY A 221 15.76 0.16 -11.84
N GLY A 222 15.28 -0.12 -13.06
CA GLY A 222 14.34 -1.20 -13.35
C GLY A 222 14.87 -2.57 -12.94
N LEU A 223 16.16 -2.83 -13.09
CA LEU A 223 16.78 -4.09 -12.65
C LEU A 223 16.73 -4.29 -11.14
N LEU A 224 16.95 -3.23 -10.34
CA LEU A 224 16.87 -3.31 -8.88
C LEU A 224 15.45 -3.62 -8.43
N ILE A 225 14.46 -2.96 -9.02
CA ILE A 225 13.03 -3.22 -8.76
C ILE A 225 12.70 -4.68 -9.08
N GLY A 226 13.13 -5.17 -10.25
CA GLY A 226 12.96 -6.57 -10.64
C GLY A 226 13.66 -7.54 -9.71
N ALA A 227 14.87 -7.22 -9.24
CA ALA A 227 15.63 -8.06 -8.31
C ALA A 227 14.91 -8.18 -6.95
N VAL A 228 14.36 -7.08 -6.41
CA VAL A 228 13.55 -7.10 -5.18
C VAL A 228 12.33 -8.00 -5.36
N PHE A 229 11.63 -7.87 -6.49
CA PHE A 229 10.46 -8.68 -6.82
C PHE A 229 10.79 -10.16 -6.98
N LEU A 230 11.81 -10.49 -7.77
CA LEU A 230 12.27 -11.86 -7.97
C LEU A 230 12.75 -12.48 -6.67
N THR A 231 13.42 -11.71 -5.80
CA THR A 231 13.81 -12.18 -4.47
C THR A 231 12.58 -12.54 -3.64
N ALA A 232 11.56 -11.67 -3.61
CA ALA A 232 10.31 -11.96 -2.91
C ALA A 232 9.67 -13.26 -3.43
N VAL A 233 9.62 -13.46 -4.74
CA VAL A 233 9.06 -14.66 -5.38
C VAL A 233 9.91 -15.91 -5.13
N PHE A 234 11.24 -15.84 -5.27
CA PHE A 234 12.14 -16.98 -5.12
C PHE A 234 12.35 -17.43 -3.67
N LEU A 235 12.14 -16.55 -2.68
CA LEU A 235 12.11 -16.98 -1.28
C LEU A 235 11.02 -18.02 -0.99
N ASN A 236 10.00 -18.10 -1.86
CA ASN A 236 8.99 -19.15 -1.84
C ASN A 236 9.56 -20.57 -2.05
N LEU A 237 10.72 -20.69 -2.70
CA LEU A 237 11.41 -21.97 -2.86
C LEU A 237 11.83 -22.55 -1.49
N LYS A 238 12.17 -21.68 -0.53
CA LYS A 238 12.54 -22.05 0.84
C LYS A 238 11.32 -22.23 1.74
N VAL A 239 10.43 -21.24 1.78
CA VAL A 239 9.23 -21.27 2.62
C VAL A 239 7.99 -20.94 1.79
N PRO A 240 6.96 -21.81 1.76
CA PRO A 240 5.74 -21.58 1.00
C PRO A 240 5.14 -20.20 1.29
N ARG A 241 4.83 -19.45 0.22
CA ARG A 241 4.26 -18.10 0.30
C ARG A 241 5.01 -17.15 1.25
N PHE A 242 6.35 -17.22 1.28
CA PHE A 242 7.20 -16.42 2.19
C PHE A 242 6.75 -14.95 2.33
N TYR A 243 6.61 -14.23 1.22
CA TYR A 243 6.20 -12.82 1.27
C TYR A 243 4.83 -12.62 1.93
N CYS A 244 3.83 -13.42 1.56
CA CYS A 244 2.47 -13.35 2.11
C CYS A 244 2.39 -13.74 3.58
N ARG A 245 3.28 -14.63 4.05
CA ARG A 245 3.33 -15.09 5.44
C ARG A 245 4.06 -14.11 6.37
N PHE A 246 5.14 -13.47 5.90
CA PHE A 246 6.05 -12.72 6.78
C PHE A 246 6.12 -11.21 6.52
N ILE A 247 5.89 -10.74 5.28
CA ILE A 247 6.17 -9.35 4.89
C ILE A 247 4.90 -8.58 4.52
N CYS A 248 3.96 -9.24 3.84
CA CYS A 248 2.84 -8.61 3.15
C CYS A 248 1.89 -7.84 4.09
N PRO A 249 1.89 -6.49 4.09
CA PRO A 249 1.03 -5.69 4.96
C PRO A 249 -0.44 -5.79 4.54
N LEU A 250 -0.72 -5.89 3.23
CA LEU A 250 -2.08 -6.11 2.72
C LEU A 250 -2.63 -7.45 3.24
N GLY A 251 -1.77 -8.46 3.28
CA GLY A 251 -2.11 -9.76 3.82
C GLY A 251 -2.40 -9.71 5.32
N ALA A 252 -1.63 -8.93 6.08
CA ALA A 252 -1.90 -8.67 7.49
C ALA A 252 -3.28 -8.02 7.69
N LEU A 253 -3.61 -7.01 6.88
CA LEU A 253 -4.89 -6.32 6.94
C LEU A 253 -6.05 -7.28 6.68
N PHE A 254 -5.98 -8.06 5.60
CA PHE A 254 -7.00 -9.09 5.33
C PHE A 254 -7.03 -10.20 6.40
N GLY A 255 -5.91 -10.51 7.06
CA GLY A 255 -5.88 -11.45 8.18
C GLY A 255 -6.65 -10.93 9.40
N VAL A 256 -6.55 -9.63 9.70
CA VAL A 256 -7.36 -8.99 10.75
C VAL A 256 -8.83 -8.95 10.34
N LEU A 257 -9.14 -8.51 9.12
CA LEU A 257 -10.53 -8.47 8.63
C LEU A 257 -11.16 -9.87 8.55
N GLY A 258 -10.37 -10.89 8.21
CA GLY A 258 -10.81 -12.28 8.13
C GLY A 258 -11.21 -12.88 9.48
N THR A 259 -10.84 -12.28 10.61
CA THR A 259 -11.33 -12.75 11.93
C THR A 259 -12.84 -12.58 12.11
N PHE A 260 -13.43 -11.64 11.36
CA PHE A 260 -14.87 -11.37 11.32
C PHE A 260 -15.59 -12.16 10.23
N SER A 261 -14.92 -13.09 9.53
CA SER A 261 -15.50 -13.76 8.38
C SER A 261 -16.68 -14.66 8.75
N ILE A 262 -17.82 -14.53 8.08
CA ILE A 262 -18.98 -15.39 8.35
C ILE A 262 -18.69 -16.81 7.86
N TRP A 263 -18.29 -16.97 6.59
CA TRP A 263 -17.85 -18.24 6.05
C TRP A 263 -16.34 -18.40 6.22
N ARG A 264 -15.92 -19.52 6.81
CA ARG A 264 -14.52 -19.82 7.12
C ARG A 264 -14.23 -21.31 7.08
N ILE A 265 -12.94 -21.66 7.05
CA ILE A 265 -12.50 -23.05 7.20
C ILE A 265 -12.60 -23.42 8.69
N GLY A 266 -13.30 -24.50 9.00
CA GLY A 266 -13.51 -25.00 10.36
C GLY A 266 -13.69 -26.52 10.39
N LYS A 267 -13.59 -27.13 11.57
CA LYS A 267 -13.86 -28.55 11.77
C LYS A 267 -15.32 -28.81 12.14
N SER A 268 -15.90 -29.88 11.61
CA SER A 268 -17.27 -30.35 11.89
C SER A 268 -17.41 -31.35 13.02
N GLY A 269 -16.31 -31.64 13.73
CA GLY A 269 -16.27 -32.54 14.87
C GLY A 269 -14.93 -32.39 15.60
N ASP A 270 -14.86 -32.92 16.81
CA ASP A 270 -13.65 -33.00 17.63
C ASP A 270 -12.86 -34.31 17.41
N GLU A 271 -13.46 -35.29 16.73
CA GLU A 271 -12.88 -36.60 16.36
C GLU A 271 -11.82 -36.52 15.24
N CYS A 272 -10.91 -35.54 15.29
CA CYS A 272 -9.79 -35.48 14.36
C CYS A 272 -8.73 -36.52 14.72
N SER A 273 -8.44 -37.46 13.81
CA SER A 273 -7.39 -38.48 13.98
C SER A 273 -5.95 -37.94 13.96
N GLN A 274 -5.78 -36.61 13.89
CA GLN A 274 -4.48 -35.91 13.87
C GLN A 274 -3.47 -36.45 12.83
N CYS A 275 -3.96 -36.96 11.69
CA CYS A 275 -3.11 -37.53 10.64
C CYS A 275 -2.19 -36.53 9.90
N GLN A 276 -2.32 -35.22 10.15
CA GLN A 276 -1.52 -34.12 9.56
C GLN A 276 -1.56 -33.98 8.03
N LEU A 277 -2.40 -34.75 7.33
CA LEU A 277 -2.49 -34.69 5.87
C LEU A 277 -2.92 -33.31 5.37
N CYS A 278 -3.84 -32.63 6.06
CA CYS A 278 -4.27 -31.28 5.69
C CYS A 278 -3.19 -30.20 5.90
N ASP A 279 -2.17 -30.44 6.71
CA ASP A 279 -1.04 -29.52 6.86
C ASP A 279 -0.08 -29.58 5.67
N THR A 280 -0.05 -30.67 4.92
CA THR A 280 0.85 -30.84 3.75
C THR A 280 0.65 -29.77 2.68
N ASP A 281 -0.59 -29.30 2.52
CA ASP A 281 -0.99 -28.30 1.51
C ASP A 281 -1.55 -27.00 2.09
N CYS A 282 -1.40 -26.80 3.40
CA CYS A 282 -1.75 -25.57 4.08
C CYS A 282 -0.74 -24.44 3.79
N GLU A 283 -0.87 -23.79 2.64
CA GLU A 283 0.03 -22.69 2.24
C GLU A 283 -0.06 -21.45 3.14
N GLY A 284 -1.13 -21.32 3.95
CA GLY A 284 -1.25 -20.28 4.96
C GLY A 284 -0.47 -20.56 6.25
N ALA A 285 -0.07 -21.81 6.49
CA ALA A 285 0.43 -22.28 7.79
C ALA A 285 -0.53 -21.98 8.96
N CYS A 286 -1.84 -22.14 8.71
CA CYS A 286 -2.87 -21.95 9.73
C CYS A 286 -3.10 -23.16 10.63
N GLN A 287 -2.34 -24.26 10.46
CA GLN A 287 -2.40 -25.51 11.23
C GLN A 287 -3.81 -26.13 11.31
N PRO A 288 -4.40 -26.57 10.18
CA PRO A 288 -5.71 -27.22 10.16
C PRO A 288 -5.82 -28.49 11.02
N THR A 289 -4.73 -29.20 11.31
CA THR A 289 -4.78 -30.39 12.17
C THR A 289 -5.03 -30.06 13.64
N ASP A 290 -4.49 -28.95 14.13
CA ASP A 290 -4.66 -28.49 15.52
C ASP A 290 -5.81 -27.48 15.60
N LYS A 291 -5.60 -26.32 16.25
CA LYS A 291 -6.52 -25.18 16.23
C LYS A 291 -6.20 -24.28 15.04
N ILE A 292 -7.20 -24.11 14.17
CA ILE A 292 -7.06 -23.30 12.97
C ILE A 292 -6.82 -21.83 13.37
N ARG A 293 -5.73 -21.24 12.88
CA ARG A 293 -5.47 -19.79 12.96
C ARG A 293 -6.18 -19.06 11.84
N ILE A 294 -7.30 -18.41 12.16
CA ILE A 294 -8.14 -17.74 11.16
C ILE A 294 -7.40 -16.59 10.48
N SER A 295 -6.62 -15.82 11.25
CA SER A 295 -5.83 -14.69 10.75
C SER A 295 -4.76 -15.09 9.71
N GLU A 296 -4.28 -16.33 9.77
CA GLU A 296 -3.28 -16.90 8.85
C GLU A 296 -3.89 -17.66 7.67
N CYS A 297 -5.15 -18.07 7.77
CA CYS A 297 -5.84 -18.76 6.69
C CYS A 297 -5.97 -17.84 5.46
N VAL A 298 -5.30 -18.22 4.36
CA VAL A 298 -5.36 -17.50 3.08
C VAL A 298 -6.51 -17.97 2.17
N LEU A 299 -7.41 -18.81 2.69
CA LEU A 299 -8.54 -19.41 1.98
C LEU A 299 -8.14 -20.05 0.63
N CYS A 300 -7.07 -20.86 0.63
CA CYS A 300 -6.69 -21.64 -0.54
C CYS A 300 -7.56 -22.88 -0.76
N MET A 301 -8.27 -23.34 0.28
CA MET A 301 -9.14 -24.52 0.28
C MET A 301 -8.47 -25.88 0.03
N ASN A 302 -7.15 -25.94 -0.21
CA ASN A 302 -6.41 -27.20 -0.42
C ASN A 302 -6.61 -28.23 0.71
N CYS A 303 -6.72 -27.76 1.97
CA CYS A 303 -6.94 -28.63 3.13
C CYS A 303 -8.27 -29.40 3.11
N LEU A 304 -9.27 -28.94 2.35
CA LEU A 304 -10.54 -29.65 2.18
C LEU A 304 -10.33 -30.94 1.39
N GLU A 305 -9.53 -30.86 0.32
CA GLU A 305 -9.22 -32.00 -0.55
C GLU A 305 -8.27 -33.00 0.14
N SER A 306 -7.31 -32.52 0.94
CA SER A 306 -6.38 -33.39 1.65
C SER A 306 -7.00 -34.14 2.85
N CYS A 307 -8.18 -33.73 3.33
CA CYS A 307 -8.81 -34.32 4.51
C CYS A 307 -9.62 -35.58 4.15
N GLN A 308 -9.01 -36.75 4.29
CA GLN A 308 -9.67 -38.04 4.00
C GLN A 308 -10.91 -38.34 4.85
N HIS A 309 -11.00 -37.73 6.04
CA HIS A 309 -12.11 -37.95 6.97
C HIS A 309 -13.26 -36.95 6.75
N GLY A 310 -13.11 -35.97 5.85
CA GLY A 310 -14.14 -34.96 5.59
C GLY A 310 -14.48 -34.06 6.77
N ILE A 311 -13.60 -33.95 7.77
CA ILE A 311 -13.84 -33.18 9.01
C ILE A 311 -13.59 -31.68 8.77
N VAL A 312 -12.59 -31.34 7.96
CA VAL A 312 -12.28 -29.94 7.63
C VAL A 312 -13.22 -29.48 6.52
N ASN A 313 -14.06 -28.48 6.81
CA ASN A 313 -15.10 -28.00 5.92
C ASN A 313 -15.10 -26.47 5.80
N TYR A 314 -15.67 -25.95 4.73
CA TYR A 314 -15.97 -24.52 4.60
C TYR A 314 -17.40 -24.27 5.08
N ARG A 315 -17.54 -23.59 6.24
CA ARG A 315 -18.81 -23.48 6.97
C ARG A 315 -18.99 -22.12 7.61
N THR A 316 -20.19 -21.85 8.12
CA THR A 316 -20.54 -20.61 8.83
C THR A 316 -20.42 -20.71 10.35
N ALA A 317 -20.38 -21.94 10.88
CA ALA A 317 -20.20 -22.21 12.30
C ALA A 317 -18.72 -22.14 12.70
N VAL A 318 -18.46 -21.78 13.95
CA VAL A 318 -17.14 -21.85 14.57
C VAL A 318 -16.67 -23.32 14.59
N SER A 319 -15.39 -23.54 14.36
CA SER A 319 -14.76 -24.87 14.46
C SER A 319 -14.99 -25.49 15.83
N GLU A 320 -15.52 -26.71 15.88
CA GLU A 320 -15.84 -27.42 17.12
C GLU A 320 -14.59 -27.75 17.95
N ALA A 321 -13.46 -27.98 17.29
CA ALA A 321 -12.15 -28.14 17.96
C ALA A 321 -11.52 -26.82 18.47
N GLY A 322 -12.23 -25.69 18.33
CA GLY A 322 -11.76 -24.34 18.66
C GLY A 322 -10.94 -23.66 17.55
N GLU A 323 -10.81 -22.34 17.67
CA GLU A 323 -10.11 -21.46 16.72
C GLU A 323 -9.15 -20.52 17.44
N ILE A 324 -8.09 -20.08 16.74
CA ILE A 324 -7.23 -18.98 17.18
C ILE A 324 -7.53 -17.79 16.26
N PRO A 325 -8.42 -16.86 16.65
CA PRO A 325 -8.86 -15.80 15.76
C PRO A 325 -7.80 -14.72 15.59
N LEU A 326 -7.25 -14.21 16.70
CA LEU A 326 -6.35 -13.07 16.68
C LEU A 326 -4.92 -13.47 16.32
N PRO A 327 -4.18 -12.61 15.60
CA PRO A 327 -2.73 -12.76 15.43
C PRO A 327 -2.01 -12.75 16.77
N ASP A 328 -0.86 -13.42 16.84
CA ASP A 328 -0.01 -13.43 18.02
C ASP A 328 0.75 -12.09 18.14
N PHE A 329 0.34 -11.25 19.09
CA PHE A 329 0.96 -9.95 19.35
C PHE A 329 1.67 -9.93 20.70
N SER A 330 2.97 -9.71 20.69
CA SER A 330 3.65 -9.18 21.89
C SER A 330 3.25 -7.72 22.12
N ARG A 331 2.89 -7.38 23.38
CA ARG A 331 2.60 -5.98 23.78
C ARG A 331 3.76 -5.03 23.46
N ARG A 332 5.00 -5.51 23.66
CA ARG A 332 6.23 -4.78 23.34
C ARG A 332 6.35 -4.52 21.83
N GLY A 333 6.10 -5.53 20.99
CA GLY A 333 6.16 -5.38 19.54
C GLY A 333 5.08 -4.45 18.99
N PHE A 334 3.86 -4.50 19.53
CA PHE A 334 2.80 -3.55 19.17
C PHE A 334 3.23 -2.11 19.47
N LEU A 335 3.67 -1.85 20.70
CA LEU A 335 4.09 -0.51 21.13
C LEU A 335 5.30 -0.02 20.33
N ALA A 336 6.30 -0.88 20.12
CA ALA A 336 7.49 -0.54 19.33
C ALA A 336 7.13 -0.19 17.88
N SER A 337 6.25 -0.96 17.23
CA SER A 337 5.81 -0.70 15.84
C SER A 337 4.98 0.59 15.74
N PHE A 338 4.10 0.80 16.72
CA PHE A 338 3.26 1.99 16.79
C PHE A 338 4.12 3.27 16.95
N LEU A 339 5.00 3.28 17.96
CA LEU A 339 5.86 4.43 18.26
C LEU A 339 6.87 4.68 17.15
N SER A 340 7.52 3.64 16.62
CA SER A 340 8.49 3.80 15.52
C SER A 340 7.82 4.34 14.26
N GLY A 341 6.62 3.87 13.89
CA GLY A 341 5.91 4.40 12.72
C GLY A 341 5.41 5.83 12.92
N ALA A 342 4.90 6.16 14.11
CA ALA A 342 4.49 7.52 14.46
C ALA A 342 5.67 8.52 14.43
N MET A 343 6.87 8.06 14.81
CA MET A 343 8.08 8.90 14.85
C MET A 343 8.92 8.86 13.58
N ALA A 344 8.72 7.88 12.68
CA ALA A 344 9.56 7.69 11.51
C ALA A 344 9.60 8.92 10.59
N VAL A 345 8.44 9.46 10.23
CA VAL A 345 8.35 10.62 9.33
C VAL A 345 8.95 11.88 9.99
N PRO A 346 8.55 12.27 11.22
CA PRO A 346 9.19 13.39 11.91
C PRO A 346 10.70 13.22 12.09
N ALA A 347 11.18 12.04 12.48
CA ALA A 347 12.60 11.78 12.72
C ALA A 347 13.43 11.91 11.44
N VAL A 348 12.95 11.35 10.32
CA VAL A 348 13.62 11.47 9.02
C VAL A 348 13.65 12.92 8.54
N ARG A 349 12.58 13.69 8.78
CA ARG A 349 12.55 15.12 8.43
C ARG A 349 13.44 15.98 9.33
N LEU A 350 13.50 15.69 10.64
CA LEU A 350 14.39 16.36 11.60
C LEU A 350 15.87 16.12 11.31
N SER A 351 16.21 14.98 10.71
CA SER A 351 17.60 14.66 10.36
C SER A 351 18.21 15.59 9.30
N GLY A 352 17.41 16.45 8.65
CA GLY A 352 17.85 17.31 7.55
C GLY A 352 18.09 16.58 6.23
N LEU A 353 18.05 15.24 6.22
CA LEU A 353 18.22 14.41 5.02
C LEU A 353 17.03 14.51 4.06
N VAL A 354 15.85 14.91 4.56
CA VAL A 354 14.60 15.03 3.79
C VAL A 354 13.86 16.27 4.31
N GLY A 355 13.45 17.19 3.44
CA GLY A 355 12.82 18.45 3.86
C GLY A 355 11.92 19.03 2.76
N PRO A 356 10.78 19.67 3.10
CA PRO A 356 9.87 20.24 2.09
C PRO A 356 10.47 21.44 1.34
N ASN A 357 11.52 22.05 1.91
CA ASN A 357 12.28 23.12 1.27
C ASN A 357 13.59 22.62 0.61
N ASN A 358 13.85 21.30 0.64
CA ASN A 358 15.07 20.71 0.10
C ASN A 358 14.75 19.72 -1.04
N PHE A 359 13.72 20.02 -1.84
CA PHE A 359 13.47 19.27 -3.06
C PHE A 359 14.38 19.81 -4.15
N PRO A 360 15.23 18.98 -4.77
CA PRO A 360 16.12 19.45 -5.81
C PRO A 360 15.30 20.03 -6.97
N PRO A 361 15.64 21.22 -7.49
CA PRO A 361 14.96 21.81 -8.65
C PRO A 361 14.97 20.91 -9.89
N SER A 362 15.85 19.90 -9.92
CA SER A 362 15.93 18.88 -10.97
C SER A 362 14.80 17.84 -10.92
N VAL A 363 14.01 17.76 -9.84
CA VAL A 363 12.89 16.82 -9.71
C VAL A 363 11.66 17.39 -10.42
N ILE A 364 11.57 17.13 -11.72
CA ILE A 364 10.44 17.56 -12.55
C ILE A 364 9.38 16.45 -12.57
N ARG A 365 8.14 16.77 -12.21
CA ARG A 365 7.02 15.82 -12.19
C ARG A 365 6.23 15.83 -13.52
N PRO A 366 5.50 14.74 -13.84
CA PRO A 366 4.61 14.70 -15.00
C PRO A 366 3.51 15.77 -14.95
N PRO A 367 2.93 16.18 -16.10
CA PRO A 367 1.85 17.15 -16.14
C PRO A 367 0.64 16.67 -15.32
N GLY A 368 0.07 17.58 -14.52
CA GLY A 368 -1.02 17.28 -13.61
C GLY A 368 -0.58 16.74 -12.24
N ALA A 369 0.72 16.58 -11.97
CA ALA A 369 1.17 16.28 -10.61
C ALA A 369 0.75 17.38 -9.63
N LEU A 370 0.35 16.98 -8.42
CA LEU A 370 0.06 17.90 -7.32
C LEU A 370 1.36 18.53 -6.78
N ALA A 371 1.21 19.48 -5.87
CA ALA A 371 2.34 19.98 -5.09
C ALA A 371 3.06 18.81 -4.40
N GLU A 372 4.39 18.89 -4.31
CA GLU A 372 5.25 17.76 -3.91
C GLU A 372 4.82 17.07 -2.59
N PRO A 373 4.44 17.79 -1.50
CA PRO A 373 3.87 17.17 -0.30
C PRO A 373 2.62 16.33 -0.57
N ASP A 374 1.66 16.88 -1.31
CA ASP A 374 0.40 16.20 -1.65
C ASP A 374 0.60 15.05 -2.63
N PHE A 375 1.60 15.19 -3.51
CA PHE A 375 2.00 14.17 -4.45
C PHE A 375 2.55 12.93 -3.71
N LEU A 376 3.51 13.13 -2.80
CA LEU A 376 4.11 12.06 -1.99
C LEU A 376 3.10 11.43 -1.01
N ALA A 377 2.12 12.20 -0.54
CA ALA A 377 1.01 11.72 0.27
C ALA A 377 0.04 10.78 -0.48
N ARG A 378 0.04 10.82 -1.83
CA ARG A 378 -0.89 10.05 -2.68
C ARG A 378 -0.22 9.01 -3.57
N CYS A 379 1.06 9.16 -3.91
CA CYS A 379 1.69 8.32 -4.92
C CYS A 379 1.95 6.89 -4.39
N LEU A 380 1.33 5.89 -5.01
CA LEU A 380 1.54 4.47 -4.67
C LEU A 380 2.83 3.87 -5.24
N LYS A 381 3.57 4.61 -6.07
CA LYS A 381 4.80 4.11 -6.73
C LYS A 381 4.52 2.83 -7.55
N CYS A 382 3.34 2.75 -8.18
CA CYS A 382 2.87 1.58 -8.94
C CYS A 382 3.43 1.50 -10.38
N GLY A 383 4.11 2.55 -10.86
CA GLY A 383 4.74 2.58 -12.19
C GLY A 383 3.79 2.71 -13.38
N GLN A 384 2.48 2.82 -13.18
CA GLN A 384 1.51 2.89 -14.28
C GLN A 384 1.70 4.13 -15.18
N CYS A 385 1.94 5.30 -14.58
CA CYS A 385 2.22 6.54 -15.31
C CYS A 385 3.53 6.45 -16.15
N MET A 386 4.52 5.69 -15.68
CA MET A 386 5.78 5.45 -16.38
C MET A 386 5.58 4.55 -17.61
N ARG A 387 4.76 3.51 -17.47
CA ARG A 387 4.45 2.57 -18.56
C ARG A 387 3.59 3.18 -19.65
N ILE A 388 2.62 4.02 -19.30
CA ILE A 388 1.80 4.67 -20.33
C ILE A 388 2.57 5.68 -21.16
N CYS A 389 3.66 6.24 -20.63
CA CYS A 389 4.40 7.28 -21.32
C CYS A 389 4.90 6.77 -22.70
N PRO A 390 4.37 7.30 -23.84
CA PRO A 390 4.74 6.80 -25.16
C PRO A 390 6.18 7.16 -25.52
N THR A 391 6.72 8.23 -24.95
CA THR A 391 8.07 8.74 -25.20
C THR A 391 9.10 8.26 -24.17
N ASN A 392 8.68 7.39 -23.24
CA ASN A 392 9.55 6.83 -22.20
C ASN A 392 10.35 7.90 -21.41
N ILE A 393 9.80 9.09 -21.18
CA ILE A 393 10.46 10.15 -20.39
C ILE A 393 10.19 10.06 -18.88
N ILE A 394 9.18 9.30 -18.45
CA ILE A 394 8.82 9.18 -17.03
C ILE A 394 9.54 7.97 -16.44
N HIS A 395 10.45 8.21 -15.51
CA HIS A 395 11.28 7.18 -14.87
C HIS A 395 11.07 7.15 -13.36
N PRO A 396 11.37 6.02 -12.69
CA PRO A 396 11.38 5.97 -11.23
C PRO A 396 12.60 6.75 -10.71
N ALA A 397 12.34 7.68 -9.79
CA ALA A 397 13.40 8.34 -9.03
C ALA A 397 14.17 7.31 -8.18
N ALA A 398 15.47 7.49 -8.09
CA ALA A 398 16.31 6.90 -7.06
C ALA A 398 16.25 7.81 -5.82
N LEU A 399 17.34 8.50 -5.51
CA LEU A 399 17.45 9.39 -4.35
C LEU A 399 17.27 10.88 -4.70
N GLU A 400 17.04 11.22 -5.97
CA GLU A 400 16.88 12.61 -6.42
C GLU A 400 15.68 13.28 -5.76
N SER A 401 14.63 12.52 -5.45
CA SER A 401 13.43 13.01 -4.79
C SER A 401 13.43 12.78 -3.27
N GLY A 402 14.60 12.48 -2.68
CA GLY A 402 14.74 12.03 -1.30
C GLY A 402 14.19 10.63 -1.04
N LEU A 403 14.33 10.14 0.19
CA LEU A 403 13.88 8.79 0.58
C LEU A 403 12.36 8.58 0.42
N GLU A 404 11.57 9.61 0.69
CA GLU A 404 10.11 9.56 0.51
C GLU A 404 9.70 9.42 -0.95
N GLY A 405 10.47 10.05 -1.85
CA GLY A 405 10.28 10.00 -3.29
C GLY A 405 10.89 8.79 -3.98
N LEU A 406 11.50 7.83 -3.25
CA LEU A 406 12.07 6.63 -3.86
C LEU A 406 11.04 5.92 -4.75
N TRP A 407 11.41 5.68 -6.00
CA TRP A 407 10.60 5.07 -7.08
C TRP A 407 9.33 5.83 -7.46
N SER A 408 9.23 7.10 -7.10
CA SER A 408 8.19 8.01 -7.61
C SER A 408 8.51 8.48 -9.04
N PRO A 409 7.52 8.86 -9.87
CA PRO A 409 7.74 9.29 -11.24
C PRO A 409 8.41 10.66 -11.36
N ILE A 410 9.53 10.71 -12.08
CA ILE A 410 10.24 11.93 -12.48
C ILE A 410 10.41 11.97 -13.99
N LEU A 411 10.46 13.18 -14.56
CA LEU A 411 10.76 13.39 -15.96
C LEU A 411 12.28 13.40 -16.17
N ASN A 412 12.76 12.50 -17.04
CA ASN A 412 14.13 12.49 -17.52
C ASN A 412 14.14 12.68 -19.04
N PHE A 413 14.38 13.91 -19.46
CA PHE A 413 14.42 14.28 -20.88
C PHE A 413 15.68 13.79 -21.61
N ARG A 414 16.69 13.26 -20.90
CA ARG A 414 17.92 12.72 -21.51
C ARG A 414 17.76 11.28 -22.01
N ILE A 415 16.83 10.53 -21.44
CA ILE A 415 16.60 9.11 -21.75
C ILE A 415 15.47 8.96 -22.77
N GLY A 416 14.38 9.70 -22.59
CA GLY A 416 13.21 9.53 -23.44
C GLY A 416 13.45 9.97 -24.88
N THR A 417 12.62 9.45 -25.79
CA THR A 417 12.86 9.54 -27.24
C THR A 417 12.54 10.90 -27.84
N SER A 418 11.49 11.57 -27.34
CA SER A 418 10.99 12.81 -27.96
C SER A 418 10.36 13.81 -26.97
N GLY A 419 10.77 13.78 -25.70
CA GLY A 419 10.25 14.69 -24.68
C GLY A 419 8.76 14.47 -24.32
N CYS A 420 8.14 15.46 -23.67
CA CYS A 420 6.72 15.41 -23.29
C CYS A 420 5.86 15.90 -24.47
N GLN A 421 5.14 15.00 -25.13
CA GLN A 421 4.31 15.36 -26.28
C GLN A 421 3.16 16.29 -25.88
N LEU A 422 2.98 17.38 -26.63
CA LEU A 422 1.95 18.40 -26.38
C LEU A 422 0.53 17.82 -26.40
N ASN A 423 0.24 16.93 -27.34
CA ASN A 423 -1.09 16.33 -27.53
C ASN A 423 -1.32 15.04 -26.71
N CYS A 424 -0.55 14.81 -25.63
CA CYS A 424 -0.65 13.62 -24.79
C CYS A 424 -0.98 13.95 -23.33
N ILE A 425 -2.02 13.31 -22.78
CA ILE A 425 -2.47 13.43 -21.37
C ILE A 425 -2.63 12.06 -20.71
N ALA A 426 -1.94 11.05 -21.21
CA ALA A 426 -2.23 9.68 -20.81
C ALA A 426 -1.79 9.37 -19.36
N CYS A 427 -0.71 10.00 -18.86
CA CYS A 427 -0.23 9.81 -17.49
C CYS A 427 -1.18 10.35 -16.40
N SER A 428 -1.95 11.40 -16.70
CA SER A 428 -2.91 12.01 -15.77
C SER A 428 -4.21 11.21 -15.65
N HIS A 429 -4.59 10.47 -16.69
CA HIS A 429 -5.79 9.63 -16.66
C HIS A 429 -5.56 8.24 -16.06
N ILE A 430 -4.30 7.83 -15.88
CA ILE A 430 -3.98 6.51 -15.32
C ILE A 430 -3.67 6.52 -13.83
N CYS A 431 -3.57 7.66 -13.16
CA CYS A 431 -3.22 7.66 -11.73
C CYS A 431 -4.42 7.21 -10.86
N PRO A 432 -4.33 6.09 -10.12
CA PRO A 432 -5.46 5.58 -9.34
C PRO A 432 -5.81 6.44 -8.11
N THR A 433 -4.83 7.15 -7.56
CA THR A 433 -4.95 7.99 -6.36
C THR A 433 -5.03 9.49 -6.66
N ALA A 434 -5.05 9.86 -7.93
CA ALA A 434 -4.98 11.24 -8.39
C ALA A 434 -3.78 12.03 -7.79
N ALA A 435 -2.65 11.36 -7.54
CA ALA A 435 -1.37 12.04 -7.29
C ALA A 435 -0.95 12.86 -8.52
N ILE A 436 -1.25 12.32 -9.72
CA ILE A 436 -1.32 13.07 -10.97
C ILE A 436 -2.81 13.23 -11.24
N ARG A 437 -3.35 14.44 -11.12
CA ARG A 437 -4.76 14.72 -11.34
C ARG A 437 -5.08 14.58 -12.84
N PRO A 438 -6.29 14.11 -13.20
CA PRO A 438 -6.74 14.15 -14.60
C PRO A 438 -6.75 15.59 -15.10
N ILE A 439 -6.26 15.80 -16.32
CA ILE A 439 -6.17 17.10 -17.00
C ILE A 439 -6.69 16.96 -18.42
N THR A 440 -7.25 18.01 -19.00
CA THR A 440 -7.66 18.04 -20.41
C THR A 440 -6.51 18.49 -21.31
N LEU A 441 -6.61 18.24 -22.61
CA LEU A 441 -5.64 18.76 -23.59
C LEU A 441 -5.65 20.29 -23.63
N GLU A 442 -6.83 20.89 -23.48
CA GLU A 442 -6.99 22.35 -23.48
C GLU A 442 -6.34 22.97 -22.26
N GLU A 443 -6.48 22.35 -21.08
CA GLU A 443 -5.79 22.75 -19.87
C GLU A 443 -4.27 22.63 -20.02
N LYS A 444 -3.79 21.49 -20.54
CA LYS A 444 -2.35 21.27 -20.76
C LYS A 444 -1.74 22.35 -21.65
N LEU A 445 -2.45 22.73 -22.72
CA LEU A 445 -1.99 23.70 -23.72
C LEU A 445 -2.35 25.15 -23.37
N GLY A 446 -3.13 25.40 -22.31
CA GLY A 446 -3.59 26.75 -21.96
C GLY A 446 -4.52 27.36 -23.01
N ARG A 447 -5.41 26.56 -23.60
CA ARG A 447 -6.36 26.99 -24.65
C ARG A 447 -7.77 27.14 -24.09
N LYS A 448 -8.64 27.85 -24.83
CA LYS A 448 -10.05 28.10 -24.49
C LYS A 448 -10.21 28.70 -23.09
N GLU A 449 -10.88 28.00 -22.18
CA GLU A 449 -11.14 28.41 -20.80
C GLU A 449 -9.85 28.65 -20.00
N TYR A 450 -8.73 28.03 -20.41
CA TYR A 450 -7.44 28.12 -19.75
C TYR A 450 -6.51 29.21 -20.31
N THR A 451 -6.96 30.01 -21.28
CA THR A 451 -6.13 31.05 -21.93
C THR A 451 -5.59 32.08 -20.92
N LYS A 452 -6.37 32.40 -19.88
CA LYS A 452 -5.95 33.33 -18.81
C LYS A 452 -4.87 32.74 -17.88
N VAL A 453 -4.88 31.42 -17.69
CA VAL A 453 -3.94 30.71 -16.81
C VAL A 453 -2.65 30.35 -17.57
N GLY A 454 -2.78 30.08 -18.87
CA GLY A 454 -1.69 29.60 -19.72
C GLY A 454 -1.49 28.08 -19.63
N PRO A 455 -0.52 27.52 -20.38
CA PRO A 455 -0.23 26.09 -20.40
C PRO A 455 0.33 25.60 -19.06
N ILE A 456 0.14 24.30 -18.79
CA ILE A 456 0.74 23.65 -17.61
C ILE A 456 2.26 23.74 -17.71
N ARG A 457 2.87 24.44 -16.76
CA ARG A 457 4.32 24.57 -16.64
C ARG A 457 4.87 23.35 -15.89
N LEU A 458 5.75 22.60 -16.54
CA LEU A 458 6.44 21.44 -15.92
C LEU A 458 7.65 21.87 -15.11
N GLY A 459 8.36 22.90 -15.58
CA GLY A 459 9.58 23.45 -14.99
C GLY A 459 10.13 24.56 -15.88
N THR A 460 11.31 25.07 -15.52
CA THR A 460 12.00 26.11 -16.28
C THR A 460 13.07 25.47 -17.16
N ALA A 461 13.04 25.74 -18.47
CA ALA A 461 14.10 25.33 -19.38
C ALA A 461 15.17 26.43 -19.48
N PHE A 462 16.44 26.04 -19.41
CA PHE A 462 17.57 26.90 -19.73
C PHE A 462 18.08 26.56 -21.13
N VAL A 463 18.17 27.55 -22.00
CA VAL A 463 18.68 27.40 -23.38
C VAL A 463 20.02 28.08 -23.47
N ASP A 464 21.09 27.29 -23.65
CA ASP A 464 22.41 27.79 -23.98
C ASP A 464 22.44 28.14 -25.48
N ARG A 465 22.37 29.44 -25.78
CA ARG A 465 22.33 29.95 -27.16
C ARG A 465 23.58 29.60 -27.96
N GLY A 466 24.75 29.42 -27.31
CA GLY A 466 25.98 29.03 -27.98
C GLY A 466 26.03 27.55 -28.38
N ARG A 467 25.16 26.71 -27.79
CA ARG A 467 25.08 25.26 -28.06
C ARG A 467 23.80 24.81 -28.75
N CYS A 468 22.77 25.66 -28.74
CA CYS A 468 21.48 25.35 -29.33
C CYS A 468 21.59 25.40 -30.86
N LEU A 469 21.68 24.23 -31.52
CA LEU A 469 21.81 24.12 -32.98
C LEU A 469 20.76 24.96 -33.74
N PRO A 470 19.45 24.94 -33.40
CA PRO A 470 18.48 25.82 -34.04
C PRO A 470 18.80 27.31 -33.89
N TRP A 471 19.26 27.75 -32.72
CA TRP A 471 19.56 29.17 -32.46
C TRP A 471 20.89 29.60 -33.09
N ALA A 472 21.88 28.71 -33.15
CA ALA A 472 23.19 29.00 -33.76
C ALA A 472 23.13 28.99 -35.29
N MET A 473 22.05 28.45 -35.88
CA MET A 473 21.78 28.44 -37.32
C MET A 473 20.85 29.57 -37.78
N ASP A 474 20.20 30.27 -36.84
CA ASP A 474 19.49 31.54 -37.05
C ASP A 474 20.46 32.71 -36.89
#